data_AF-A0A1U8KH06-F1
#
_entry.id   AF-A0A1U8KH06-F1
#
_cell.length_a   1.000
_cell.length_b   1.000
_cell.length_c   1.000
_cell.angle_alpha   90.00
_cell.angle_beta   90.00
_cell.angle_gamma   90.00
#
_symmetry.space_group_name_H-M   'P 1'
#
loop_
_entity.id
_entity.type
_entity.pdbx_description
1 polymer ?
#
loop_
_entity_poly.entity_id
_entity_poly.type
_entity_poly.pdbx_seq_one_letter_code
_entity_poly.pdbx_strand_id
1 'polypeptide(L)'
;MLNDPLEENIANMYKTDRSQYEKVARNWKQKYAMGPVYKTISKELKGLKKSPPSYGSVGPVDGDMFHWQATLLDLRDNPYSGGVFEVDIHFPPQYPFEPPKVVFRTKIFHPNIDGNGSVGLDILKDRWSTNLTISQVLHSICSLLKNPNPDAPLVPKIAHMYKTNRSEYDTTTRSWTEKYAKG
;
A
#
# COMPACT_ATOMS: atom_id res chain seq x y z
N MET A 1 17.58 -17.90 -29.43
CA MET A 1 18.27 -18.84 -28.53
C MET A 1 18.09 -18.33 -27.11
N LEU A 2 17.27 -19.03 -26.33
CA LEU A 2 16.93 -18.72 -24.94
C LEU A 2 18.06 -19.26 -24.04
N ASN A 3 18.96 -18.39 -23.59
CA ASN A 3 20.02 -18.73 -22.63
C ASN A 3 19.62 -18.21 -21.23
N ASP A 4 18.49 -18.67 -20.68
CA ASP A 4 18.18 -18.48 -19.27
C ASP A 4 18.45 -19.82 -18.54
N PRO A 5 19.45 -19.92 -17.64
CA PRO A 5 19.84 -21.16 -16.94
C PRO A 5 18.74 -21.78 -16.04
N LEU A 6 17.53 -21.22 -16.04
CA LEU A 6 16.38 -21.71 -15.29
C LEU A 6 15.65 -22.90 -15.95
N GLU A 7 15.70 -23.07 -17.28
CA GLU A 7 14.80 -24.06 -17.93
C GLU A 7 15.12 -25.53 -17.60
N GLU A 8 16.40 -25.88 -17.44
CA GLU A 8 16.82 -27.27 -17.17
C GLU A 8 16.47 -27.73 -15.73
N ASN A 9 16.28 -26.78 -14.80
CA ASN A 9 15.99 -27.07 -13.39
C ASN A 9 14.49 -27.01 -13.05
N ILE A 10 13.66 -26.33 -13.83
CA ILE A 10 12.23 -26.13 -13.53
C ILE A 10 11.44 -27.45 -13.54
N ALA A 11 11.72 -28.35 -14.49
CA ALA A 11 11.03 -29.64 -14.60
C ALA A 11 11.32 -30.58 -13.40
N ASN A 12 12.54 -30.50 -12.85
CA ASN A 12 12.90 -31.22 -11.63
C ASN A 12 12.26 -30.58 -10.40
N MET A 13 12.29 -29.25 -10.27
CA MET A 13 11.61 -28.53 -9.18
C MET A 13 10.11 -28.84 -9.14
N TYR A 14 9.43 -28.94 -10.28
CA TYR A 14 8.02 -29.32 -10.32
C TYR A 14 7.74 -30.67 -9.63
N LYS A 15 8.68 -31.62 -9.75
CA LYS A 15 8.56 -32.97 -9.20
C LYS A 15 9.01 -33.06 -7.73
N THR A 16 9.96 -32.23 -7.30
CA THR A 16 10.61 -32.35 -5.99
C THR A 16 10.22 -31.27 -4.99
N ASP A 17 9.88 -30.06 -5.45
CA ASP A 17 9.48 -28.92 -4.62
C ASP A 17 8.52 -27.99 -5.39
N ARG A 18 7.23 -28.29 -5.26
CA ARG A 18 6.16 -27.54 -5.92
C ARG A 18 6.10 -26.08 -5.46
N SER A 19 6.43 -25.78 -4.20
CA SER A 19 6.41 -24.39 -3.69
C SER A 19 7.52 -23.56 -4.33
N GLN A 20 8.72 -24.14 -4.46
CA GLN A 20 9.84 -23.50 -5.16
C GLN A 20 9.52 -23.30 -6.65
N TYR A 21 8.94 -24.31 -7.30
CA TYR A 21 8.48 -24.19 -8.69
C TYR A 21 7.48 -23.03 -8.86
N GLU A 22 6.46 -22.94 -8.00
CA GLU A 22 5.44 -21.89 -8.09
C GLU A 22 6.04 -20.48 -7.91
N LYS A 23 7.02 -20.32 -7.02
CA LYS A 23 7.77 -19.07 -6.86
C LYS A 23 8.56 -18.71 -8.12
N VAL A 24 9.29 -19.67 -8.70
CA VAL A 24 10.07 -19.45 -9.92
C VAL A 24 9.18 -19.10 -11.10
N ALA A 25 8.09 -19.84 -11.30
CA ALA A 25 7.12 -19.58 -12.38
C ALA A 25 6.47 -18.20 -12.25
N ARG A 26 6.12 -17.78 -11.01
CA ARG A 26 5.59 -16.44 -10.73
C ARG A 26 6.60 -15.36 -11.10
N ASN A 27 7.84 -15.48 -10.64
CA ASN A 27 8.90 -14.51 -10.93
C ASN A 27 9.16 -14.39 -12.43
N TRP A 28 9.18 -15.52 -13.14
CA TRP A 28 9.35 -15.55 -14.60
C TRP A 28 8.20 -14.81 -15.29
N LYS A 29 6.94 -15.12 -14.93
CA LYS A 29 5.76 -14.46 -15.50
C LYS A 29 5.79 -12.95 -15.27
N GLN A 30 6.07 -12.53 -14.04
CA GLN A 30 6.15 -11.10 -13.68
C GLN A 30 7.24 -10.38 -14.47
N LYS A 31 8.43 -10.97 -14.57
CA LYS A 31 9.58 -10.35 -15.23
C LYS A 31 9.45 -10.30 -16.75
N TYR A 32 8.96 -11.37 -17.38
CA TYR A 32 8.99 -11.51 -18.84
C TYR A 32 7.63 -11.24 -19.50
N ALA A 33 6.52 -11.67 -18.91
CA ALA A 33 5.19 -11.39 -19.46
C ALA A 33 4.70 -9.97 -19.13
N MET A 34 5.12 -9.39 -18.00
CA MET A 34 4.76 -8.03 -17.58
C MET A 34 5.94 -7.04 -17.65
N GLY A 35 6.89 -7.30 -18.54
CA GLY A 35 8.22 -6.68 -18.56
C GLY A 35 8.27 -5.16 -18.42
N PRO A 36 7.51 -4.36 -19.19
CA PRO A 36 7.52 -2.90 -19.05
C PRO A 36 7.07 -2.44 -17.65
N VAL A 37 5.96 -2.99 -17.15
CA VAL A 37 5.40 -2.64 -15.83
C VAL A 37 6.34 -3.08 -14.72
N TYR A 38 6.86 -4.30 -14.80
CA TYR A 38 7.86 -4.83 -13.87
C TYR A 38 9.09 -3.93 -13.78
N LYS A 39 9.59 -3.42 -14.93
CA LYS A 39 10.73 -2.49 -14.96
C LYS A 39 10.41 -1.18 -14.23
N THR A 40 9.21 -0.63 -14.43
CA THR A 40 8.74 0.59 -13.73
C THR A 40 8.70 0.36 -12.22
N ILE A 41 8.00 -0.68 -11.77
CA ILE A 41 7.87 -1.02 -10.34
C ILE A 41 9.24 -1.32 -9.71
N SER A 42 10.10 -2.04 -10.43
CA SER A 42 11.47 -2.33 -9.97
C SER A 42 12.32 -1.07 -9.81
N LYS A 43 12.14 -0.06 -10.66
CA LYS A 43 12.81 1.23 -10.55
C LYS A 43 12.33 1.98 -9.31
N GLU A 44 11.03 1.99 -9.04
CA GLU A 44 10.46 2.58 -7.83
C GLU A 44 10.96 1.89 -6.56
N LEU A 45 10.99 0.56 -6.53
CA LEU A 45 11.51 -0.19 -5.38
C LEU A 45 12.97 0.15 -5.09
N LYS A 46 13.80 0.28 -6.13
CA LYS A 46 15.19 0.72 -5.98
C LYS A 46 15.29 2.14 -5.41
N GLY A 47 14.41 3.04 -5.85
CA GLY A 47 14.30 4.40 -5.33
C GLY A 47 13.97 4.42 -3.84
N LEU A 48 12.96 3.64 -3.43
CA LEU A 48 12.55 3.49 -2.03
C LEU A 48 13.65 2.88 -1.15
N LYS A 49 14.40 1.89 -1.66
CA LYS A 49 15.55 1.34 -0.93
C LYS A 49 16.68 2.34 -0.73
N LYS A 50 16.91 3.21 -1.73
CA LYS A 50 17.94 4.25 -1.66
C LYS A 50 17.55 5.39 -0.72
N SER A 51 16.27 5.72 -0.68
CA SER A 51 15.72 6.77 0.19
C SER A 51 14.48 6.24 0.91
N PRO A 52 14.66 5.48 2.01
CA PRO A 52 13.55 4.95 2.79
C PRO A 52 12.63 6.08 3.26
N PRO A 53 11.30 5.88 3.24
CA PRO A 53 10.37 6.88 3.71
C PRO A 53 10.49 7.08 5.23
N SER A 54 10.41 8.33 5.69
CA SER A 54 10.48 8.66 7.12
C SER A 54 9.26 8.18 7.91
N TYR A 55 8.15 7.90 7.24
CA TYR A 55 6.89 7.49 7.86
C TYR A 55 6.75 5.97 8.08
N GLY A 56 7.71 5.15 7.62
CA GLY A 56 7.72 3.71 7.88
C GLY A 56 8.43 2.87 6.81
N SER A 57 7.89 1.71 6.45
CA SER A 57 8.49 0.77 5.48
C SER A 57 7.51 0.39 4.38
N VAL A 58 8.02 0.01 3.21
CA VAL A 58 7.21 -0.51 2.10
C VAL A 58 8.02 -1.46 1.23
N GLY A 59 7.40 -2.54 0.74
CA GLY A 59 8.04 -3.46 -0.20
C GLY A 59 7.13 -4.61 -0.65
N PRO A 60 7.60 -5.43 -1.59
CA PRO A 60 6.86 -6.58 -2.10
C PRO A 60 6.63 -7.65 -1.03
N VAL A 61 5.46 -8.28 -1.06
CA VAL A 61 5.07 -9.38 -0.16
C VAL A 61 5.34 -10.72 -0.86
N ASP A 62 5.97 -11.67 -0.17
CA ASP A 62 6.22 -13.03 -0.66
C ASP A 62 6.84 -13.14 -2.07
N GLY A 63 7.65 -12.14 -2.43
CA GLY A 63 8.31 -12.04 -3.73
C GLY A 63 7.39 -11.61 -4.88
N ASP A 64 6.12 -11.29 -4.61
CA ASP A 64 5.22 -10.72 -5.60
C ASP A 64 5.55 -9.24 -5.82
N MET A 65 6.11 -8.92 -6.99
CA MET A 65 6.45 -7.53 -7.32
C MET A 65 5.23 -6.64 -7.55
N PHE A 66 4.03 -7.21 -7.75
CA PHE A 66 2.79 -6.50 -8.01
C PHE A 66 1.87 -6.40 -6.78
N HIS A 67 2.27 -6.99 -5.65
CA HIS A 67 1.62 -6.84 -4.36
C HIS A 67 2.64 -6.39 -3.32
N TRP A 68 2.49 -5.14 -2.86
CA TRP A 68 3.33 -4.57 -1.82
C TRP A 68 2.52 -4.35 -0.55
N GLN A 69 3.23 -4.36 0.57
CA GLN A 69 2.71 -3.94 1.86
C GLN A 69 3.55 -2.78 2.37
N ALA A 70 2.87 -1.76 2.90
CA ALA A 70 3.47 -0.68 3.64
C ALA A 70 3.05 -0.74 5.11
N THR A 71 3.96 -0.31 5.98
CA THR A 71 3.72 -0.14 7.40
C THR A 71 3.96 1.32 7.74
N LEU A 72 2.95 2.00 8.27
CA LEU A 72 3.02 3.40 8.70
C LEU A 72 3.19 3.44 10.22
N LEU A 73 4.30 4.02 10.68
CA LEU A 73 4.74 3.99 12.09
C LEU A 73 4.82 5.37 12.74
N ASP A 74 5.09 6.43 11.95
CA ASP A 74 5.38 7.75 12.50
C ASP A 74 4.26 8.77 12.23
N LEU A 75 3.16 8.59 12.96
CA LEU A 75 2.05 9.53 13.02
C LEU A 75 2.11 10.36 14.31
N ARG A 76 3.26 10.97 14.61
CA ARG A 76 3.40 11.92 15.72
C ARG A 76 2.39 13.08 15.63
N ASP A 77 2.05 13.60 16.80
CA ASP A 77 1.22 14.79 17.00
C ASP A 77 -0.20 14.72 16.43
N ASN A 78 -0.78 13.51 16.35
CA ASN A 78 -2.17 13.31 15.97
C ASN A 78 -2.78 12.09 16.72
N PRO A 79 -4.11 11.88 16.65
CA PRO A 79 -4.80 10.81 17.40
C PRO A 79 -4.38 9.36 17.03
N TYR A 80 -3.65 9.17 15.92
CA TYR A 80 -3.12 7.88 15.48
C TYR A 80 -1.72 7.58 16.06
N SER A 81 -1.18 8.47 16.90
CA SER A 81 0.16 8.34 17.46
C SER A 81 0.36 7.03 18.23
N GLY A 82 1.52 6.40 17.98
CA GLY A 82 1.91 5.11 18.56
C GLY A 82 1.22 3.88 17.94
N GLY A 83 0.37 4.05 16.92
CA GLY A 83 -0.19 2.96 16.14
C GLY A 83 0.70 2.51 14.98
N VAL A 84 0.56 1.25 14.60
CA VAL A 84 1.17 0.60 13.44
C VAL A 84 0.06 0.29 12.44
N PHE A 85 0.06 0.98 11.30
CA PHE A 85 -0.98 0.80 10.28
C PHE A 85 -0.42 0.09 9.05
N GLU A 86 -0.98 -1.08 8.75
CA GLU A 86 -0.65 -1.87 7.58
C GLU A 86 -1.54 -1.48 6.40
N VAL A 87 -0.91 -1.28 5.25
CA VAL A 87 -1.56 -0.86 4.00
C VAL A 87 -1.11 -1.79 2.88
N ASP A 88 -2.06 -2.45 2.22
CA ASP A 88 -1.84 -3.22 1.01
C ASP A 88 -1.87 -2.33 -0.23
N ILE A 89 -0.97 -2.61 -1.17
CA ILE A 89 -0.82 -1.91 -2.44
C ILE A 89 -0.76 -2.94 -3.56
N HIS A 90 -1.71 -2.89 -4.49
CA HIS A 90 -1.75 -3.79 -5.64
C HIS A 90 -1.59 -3.00 -6.93
N PHE A 91 -0.61 -3.36 -7.74
CA PHE A 91 -0.36 -2.71 -9.02
C PHE A 91 -1.22 -3.36 -10.11
N PRO A 92 -2.02 -2.59 -10.89
CA PRO A 92 -2.75 -3.13 -12.01
C PRO A 92 -1.83 -3.52 -13.17
N PRO A 93 -2.28 -4.39 -14.09
CA PRO A 93 -1.53 -4.72 -15.31
C PRO A 93 -1.19 -3.52 -16.20
N GLN A 94 -1.93 -2.42 -16.06
CA GLN A 94 -1.80 -1.19 -16.84
C GLN A 94 -0.93 -0.12 -16.13
N TYR A 95 -0.34 -0.41 -14.97
CA TYR A 95 0.50 0.54 -14.25
C TYR A 95 1.70 1.03 -15.12
N PRO A 96 2.03 2.33 -15.15
CA PRO A 96 1.49 3.42 -14.31
C PRO A 96 0.33 4.21 -14.96
N PHE A 97 -0.28 3.72 -16.04
CA PHE A 97 -1.42 4.41 -16.67
C PHE A 97 -2.69 4.31 -15.83
N GLU A 98 -2.82 3.26 -15.03
CA GLU A 98 -3.85 3.12 -13.99
C GLU A 98 -3.20 3.20 -12.59
N PRO A 99 -3.90 3.78 -11.60
CA PRO A 99 -3.41 3.89 -10.23
C PRO A 99 -3.31 2.52 -9.55
N PRO A 100 -2.40 2.36 -8.58
CA PRO A 100 -2.39 1.19 -7.73
C PRO A 100 -3.64 1.19 -6.83
N LYS A 101 -4.17 0.00 -6.53
CA LYS A 101 -5.21 -0.18 -5.53
C LYS A 101 -4.57 -0.16 -4.14
N VAL A 102 -5.00 0.77 -3.30
CA VAL A 102 -4.49 0.92 -1.93
C VAL A 102 -5.60 0.64 -0.93
N VAL A 103 -5.32 -0.22 0.06
CA VAL A 103 -6.29 -0.67 1.06
C VAL A 103 -5.65 -0.75 2.43
N PHE A 104 -6.26 -0.14 3.45
CA PHE A 104 -5.86 -0.34 4.85
C PHE A 104 -6.26 -1.74 5.32
N ARG A 105 -5.28 -2.51 5.80
CA ARG A 105 -5.54 -3.79 6.49
C ARG A 105 -5.89 -3.55 7.96
N THR A 106 -5.17 -2.62 8.58
CA THR A 106 -5.44 -2.21 9.96
C THR A 106 -6.72 -1.39 10.02
N LYS A 107 -7.66 -1.79 10.88
CA LYS A 107 -8.90 -1.04 11.12
C LYS A 107 -8.56 0.36 11.65
N ILE A 108 -9.23 1.37 11.10
CA ILE A 108 -8.95 2.78 11.43
C ILE A 108 -10.25 3.59 11.51
N PHE A 109 -10.31 4.52 12.46
CA PHE A 109 -11.44 5.45 12.61
C PHE A 109 -11.12 6.78 11.92
N HIS A 110 -11.41 6.88 10.62
CA HIS A 110 -11.03 8.03 9.80
C HIS A 110 -12.16 8.38 8.80
N PRO A 111 -12.47 9.67 8.55
CA PRO A 111 -13.60 10.05 7.69
C PRO A 111 -13.39 9.71 6.21
N ASN A 112 -12.14 9.64 5.74
CA ASN A 112 -11.77 9.30 4.36
C ASN A 112 -11.29 7.85 4.18
N ILE A 113 -11.42 6.98 5.19
CA ILE A 113 -11.10 5.54 5.05
C ILE A 113 -12.32 4.75 5.52
N ASP A 114 -12.86 3.90 4.66
CA ASP A 114 -14.08 3.15 4.97
C ASP A 114 -13.80 1.85 5.76
N GLY A 115 -14.87 1.13 6.12
CA GLY A 115 -14.77 -0.12 6.87
C GLY A 115 -14.09 -1.28 6.13
N ASN A 116 -13.92 -1.17 4.80
CA ASN A 116 -13.18 -2.12 3.98
C ASN A 116 -11.72 -1.69 3.79
N GLY A 117 -11.31 -0.56 4.38
CA GLY A 117 -9.98 0.02 4.24
C GLY A 117 -9.77 0.83 2.96
N SER A 118 -10.82 1.09 2.17
CA SER A 118 -10.70 1.88 0.95
C SER A 118 -10.33 3.32 1.29
N VAL A 119 -9.39 3.91 0.54
CA VAL A 119 -8.91 5.28 0.80
C VAL A 119 -9.57 6.27 -0.16
N GLY A 120 -10.22 7.29 0.40
CA GLY A 120 -10.84 8.39 -0.32
C GLY A 120 -9.81 9.45 -0.70
N LEU A 121 -8.87 9.10 -1.57
CA LEU A 121 -7.83 10.00 -2.06
C LEU A 121 -7.94 10.14 -3.57
N ASP A 122 -8.08 11.37 -4.05
CA ASP A 122 -8.31 11.75 -5.45
C ASP A 122 -7.13 11.39 -6.37
N ILE A 123 -5.89 11.41 -5.87
CA ILE A 123 -4.74 10.97 -6.66
C ILE A 123 -4.79 9.47 -6.97
N LEU A 124 -5.61 8.68 -6.27
CA LEU A 124 -5.87 7.27 -6.59
C LEU A 124 -7.09 7.08 -7.51
N LYS A 125 -7.65 8.18 -8.04
CA LYS A 125 -8.84 8.21 -8.89
C LYS A 125 -8.63 9.15 -10.08
N ASP A 126 -9.26 10.32 -10.05
CA ASP A 126 -9.35 11.29 -11.13
C ASP A 126 -8.10 12.17 -11.26
N ARG A 127 -7.32 12.33 -10.18
CA ARG A 127 -6.05 13.08 -10.20
C ARG A 127 -4.82 12.18 -10.28
N TRP A 128 -4.99 10.90 -10.63
CA TRP A 128 -3.86 10.02 -10.90
C TRP A 128 -3.05 10.52 -12.10
N SER A 129 -1.72 10.42 -11.98
CA SER A 129 -0.78 10.76 -13.04
C SER A 129 0.32 9.71 -13.08
N THR A 130 0.77 9.35 -14.28
CA THR A 130 1.88 8.41 -14.50
C THR A 130 3.21 8.86 -13.89
N ASN A 131 3.31 10.12 -13.47
CA ASN A 131 4.46 10.69 -12.77
C ASN A 131 4.40 10.50 -11.24
N LEU A 132 3.26 10.08 -10.70
CA LEU A 132 3.13 9.78 -9.27
C LEU A 132 3.82 8.45 -8.95
N THR A 133 4.51 8.44 -7.82
CA THR A 133 5.22 7.28 -7.27
C THR A 133 4.53 6.76 -6.02
N ILE A 134 4.80 5.51 -5.65
CA ILE A 134 4.30 4.95 -4.38
C ILE A 134 4.73 5.78 -3.16
N SER A 135 5.93 6.37 -3.19
CA SER A 135 6.39 7.26 -2.11
C SER A 135 5.49 8.50 -1.96
N GLN A 136 5.07 9.11 -3.07
CA GLN A 136 4.17 10.27 -3.06
C GLN A 136 2.75 9.88 -2.65
N VAL A 137 2.27 8.70 -3.05
CA VAL A 137 0.98 8.15 -2.63
C VAL A 137 0.95 7.97 -1.11
N LEU A 138 1.94 7.27 -0.56
CA LEU A 138 2.03 7.03 0.88
C LEU A 138 2.25 8.32 1.68
N HIS A 139 3.02 9.27 1.15
CA HIS A 139 3.14 10.60 1.75
C HIS A 139 1.79 11.34 1.81
N SER A 140 1.00 11.26 0.74
CA SER A 140 -0.34 11.85 0.68
C SER A 140 -1.29 11.19 1.67
N ILE A 141 -1.20 9.86 1.84
CA ILE A 141 -1.96 9.13 2.88
C ILE A 141 -1.57 9.61 4.28
N CYS A 142 -0.29 9.72 4.59
CA CYS A 142 0.16 10.25 5.89
C CYS A 142 -0.34 11.68 6.14
N SER A 143 -0.35 12.54 5.11
CA SER A 143 -0.94 13.88 5.21
C SER A 143 -2.45 13.84 5.42
N LEU A 144 -3.16 12.91 4.78
CA LEU A 144 -4.60 12.72 4.96
C LEU A 144 -4.94 12.28 6.39
N LEU A 145 -4.14 11.37 6.98
CA LEU A 145 -4.32 10.96 8.37
C LEU A 145 -4.14 12.12 9.36
N LYS A 146 -3.19 13.03 9.08
CA LYS A 146 -2.97 14.23 9.89
C LYS A 146 -4.06 15.28 9.69
N ASN A 147 -4.50 15.45 8.46
CA ASN A 147 -5.48 16.47 8.06
C ASN A 147 -6.62 15.81 7.27
N PRO A 148 -7.61 15.21 7.97
CA PRO A 148 -8.74 14.58 7.29
C PRO A 148 -9.52 15.60 6.46
N ASN A 149 -10.11 15.15 5.34
CA ASN A 149 -10.95 15.98 4.48
C ASN A 149 -12.43 15.71 4.75
N PRO A 150 -13.11 16.51 5.59
CA PRO A 150 -14.51 16.27 5.95
C PRO A 150 -15.51 16.73 4.88
N ASP A 151 -15.07 17.33 3.77
CA ASP A 151 -15.94 17.78 2.68
C ASP A 151 -16.11 16.72 1.58
N ALA A 152 -15.17 15.76 1.49
CA ALA A 152 -15.26 14.59 0.64
C ALA A 152 -15.07 13.28 1.45
N PRO A 153 -15.93 12.98 2.45
CA PRO A 153 -15.76 11.81 3.29
C PRO A 153 -16.25 10.53 2.62
N LEU A 154 -15.59 9.41 2.92
CA LEU A 154 -16.16 8.08 2.67
C LEU A 154 -17.10 7.66 3.80
N VAL A 155 -16.90 8.19 5.01
CA VAL A 155 -17.72 7.90 6.19
C VAL A 155 -18.32 9.20 6.74
N PRO A 156 -19.50 9.63 6.25
CA PRO A 156 -20.11 10.91 6.62
C PRO A 156 -20.31 11.11 8.12
N LYS A 157 -20.63 10.03 8.87
CA LYS A 157 -20.81 10.09 10.32
C LYS A 157 -19.52 10.50 11.05
N ILE A 158 -18.37 9.94 10.66
CA ILE A 158 -17.07 10.29 11.25
C ILE A 158 -16.71 11.73 10.87
N ALA A 159 -16.98 12.14 9.62
CA ALA A 159 -16.73 13.51 9.17
C ALA A 159 -17.58 14.54 9.91
N HIS A 160 -18.85 14.22 10.18
CA HIS A 160 -19.72 15.05 11.00
C HIS A 160 -19.16 15.21 12.41
N MET A 161 -18.79 14.10 13.08
CA MET A 161 -18.16 14.14 14.41
C MET A 161 -16.86 14.95 14.40
N TYR A 162 -16.01 14.79 13.39
CA TYR A 162 -14.79 15.59 13.21
C TYR A 162 -15.08 17.09 13.15
N LYS A 163 -16.16 17.49 12.48
CA LYS A 163 -16.60 18.89 12.32
C LYS A 163 -17.28 19.45 13.57
N THR A 164 -18.10 18.67 14.26
CA THR A 164 -18.98 19.17 15.35
C THR A 164 -18.47 18.88 16.75
N ASN A 165 -17.68 17.82 16.94
CA ASN A 165 -17.13 17.44 18.23
C ASN A 165 -15.72 16.85 18.10
N ARG A 166 -14.74 17.74 17.90
CA ARG A 166 -13.33 17.35 17.69
C ARG A 166 -12.76 16.54 18.87
N SER A 167 -13.16 16.85 20.10
CA SER A 167 -12.68 16.14 21.30
C SER A 167 -13.14 14.68 21.35
N GLU A 168 -14.40 14.43 21.00
CA GLU A 168 -14.95 13.06 20.91
C GLU A 168 -14.33 12.28 19.75
N TYR A 169 -14.14 12.93 18.60
CA TYR A 169 -13.41 12.34 17.47
C TYR A 169 -12.01 11.91 17.90
N ASP A 170 -11.20 12.82 18.47
CA ASP A 170 -9.82 12.52 18.86
C ASP A 170 -9.74 11.44 19.94
N THR A 171 -10.72 11.38 20.86
CA THR A 171 -10.81 10.33 21.89
C THR A 171 -11.17 8.97 21.29
N THR A 172 -12.15 8.95 20.38
CA THR A 172 -12.56 7.72 19.69
C THR A 172 -11.45 7.18 18.80
N THR A 173 -10.77 8.04 18.04
CA THR A 173 -9.63 7.67 17.19
C THR A 173 -8.47 7.09 17.98
N ARG A 174 -8.13 7.69 19.14
CA ARG A 174 -7.11 7.14 20.04
C ARG A 174 -7.49 5.75 20.56
N SER A 175 -8.73 5.58 21.01
CA SER A 175 -9.24 4.28 21.47
C SER A 175 -9.19 3.21 20.36
N TRP A 176 -9.53 3.57 19.13
CA TRP A 176 -9.40 2.68 17.98
C TRP A 176 -7.95 2.33 17.66
N THR A 177 -7.06 3.33 17.74
CA THR A 177 -5.63 3.14 17.50
C THR A 177 -5.04 2.19 18.53
N GLU A 178 -5.37 2.35 19.80
CA GLU A 178 -4.97 1.44 20.87
C GLU A 178 -5.52 0.02 20.68
N LYS A 179 -6.77 -0.10 20.22
CA LYS A 179 -7.42 -1.41 20.08
C LYS A 179 -6.96 -2.21 18.86
N TYR A 180 -6.66 -1.54 17.74
CA TYR A 180 -6.45 -2.21 16.45
C TYR A 180 -5.07 -1.99 15.85
N ALA A 181 -4.34 -0.97 16.27
CA ALA A 181 -3.05 -0.59 15.70
C ALA A 181 -1.90 -0.68 16.70
N LYS A 182 -2.17 -0.98 17.98
CA LYS A 182 -1.14 -1.36 18.96
C LYS A 182 -1.24 -2.86 19.19
N GLY A 183 -0.11 -3.56 19.04
CA GLY A 183 -0.01 -5.01 19.24
C GLY A 183 -0.25 -5.41 20.68
#